data_AF-A0A814F210-F1
#
_entry.id   AF-A0A814F210-F1
#
_cell.length_a   1.000
_cell.length_b   1.000
_cell.length_c   1.000
_cell.angle_alpha   90.00
_cell.angle_beta   90.00
_cell.angle_gamma   90.00
#
_symmetry.space_group_name_H-M   'P 1'
#
loop_
_entity.id
_entity.type
_entity.pdbx_description
1 polymer ?
#
loop_
_entity_poly.entity_id
_entity_poly.type
_entity_poly.pdbx_seq_one_letter_code
_entity_poly.pdbx_strand_id
1 'polypeptide(L)'
;NTYEVRIDNEKVESGKLEEDWDFTAPKRIPDPNAKKPSDWVDAEKIDDPTDSKPDDWEKPEHVADPEAKKPEDWDDEIDGTWEPPMIDNPEYKGVWKARQIDNPAYKGPWVHPEIDNPEYVEDANLYLFKDIGAIGFDLWQVKSGTIFDNIIITDSVQRAEEFGNETWGKTKDPEKKMKDAQDEEDRKKEEEERKKKEADDLKKKPADEDSDAEDNKAPHADDEL
;
A
#
# COMPACT_ATOMS: atom_id res chain seq x y z
N ASN A 1 -30.01 19.21 -0.88
CA ASN A 1 -28.72 18.60 -1.30
C ASN A 1 -28.08 17.79 -0.18
N THR A 2 -28.80 16.88 0.46
CA THR A 2 -28.26 15.95 1.47
C THR A 2 -28.62 14.53 1.10
N TYR A 3 -27.83 13.57 1.55
CA TYR A 3 -28.11 12.16 1.37
C TYR A 3 -27.81 11.40 2.67
N GLU A 4 -28.39 10.20 2.78
CA GLU A 4 -28.13 9.26 3.86
C GLU A 4 -28.15 7.86 3.26
N VAL A 5 -27.16 7.04 3.61
CA VAL A 5 -27.08 5.63 3.24
C VAL A 5 -27.25 4.78 4.48
N ARG A 6 -28.15 3.80 4.38
CA ARG A 6 -28.39 2.80 5.43
C ARG A 6 -28.08 1.41 4.90
N ILE A 7 -27.44 0.60 5.73
CA ILE A 7 -27.27 -0.85 5.52
C ILE A 7 -27.94 -1.52 6.71
N ASP A 8 -28.75 -2.54 6.48
CA ASP A 8 -29.39 -3.29 7.57
C ASP A 8 -30.29 -2.41 8.48
N ASN A 9 -30.90 -1.37 7.89
CA ASN A 9 -31.65 -0.29 8.56
C ASN A 9 -30.81 0.60 9.50
N GLU A 10 -29.49 0.46 9.52
CA GLU A 10 -28.58 1.28 10.32
C GLU A 10 -27.88 2.33 9.44
N LYS A 11 -27.73 3.55 9.96
CA LYS A 11 -27.03 4.63 9.25
C LYS A 11 -25.54 4.33 9.16
N VAL A 12 -25.03 4.22 7.93
CA VAL A 12 -23.60 3.98 7.68
C VAL A 12 -22.89 5.20 7.10
N GLU A 13 -23.61 6.06 6.37
CA GLU A 13 -23.05 7.28 5.78
C GLU A 13 -24.11 8.38 5.66
N SER A 14 -23.70 9.64 5.80
CA SER A 14 -24.57 10.80 5.58
C SER A 14 -23.76 12.07 5.36
N GLY A 15 -24.19 12.90 4.40
CA GLY A 15 -23.50 14.15 4.13
C GLY A 15 -24.25 15.07 3.18
N LYS A 16 -23.53 16.02 2.59
CA LYS A 16 -24.03 16.93 1.56
C LYS A 16 -23.51 16.52 0.20
N LEU A 17 -24.37 16.59 -0.80
CA LEU A 17 -24.02 16.20 -2.17
C LEU A 17 -22.82 16.99 -2.73
N GLU A 18 -22.75 18.29 -2.45
CA GLU A 18 -21.66 19.17 -2.91
C GLU A 18 -20.34 18.98 -2.18
N GLU A 19 -20.36 18.39 -0.98
CA GLU A 19 -19.16 18.18 -0.17
C GLU A 19 -18.54 16.80 -0.47
N ASP A 20 -19.38 15.81 -0.79
CA ASP A 20 -18.96 14.42 -0.96
C ASP A 20 -18.82 14.00 -2.44
N TRP A 21 -19.28 14.83 -3.39
CA TRP A 21 -19.11 14.62 -4.83
C TRP A 21 -18.77 15.90 -5.59
N ASP A 22 -18.01 15.72 -6.67
CA ASP A 22 -17.59 16.78 -7.59
C ASP A 22 -18.68 17.13 -8.63
N PHE A 23 -19.85 17.60 -8.16
CA PHE A 23 -20.94 18.06 -9.05
C PHE A 23 -20.69 19.44 -9.64
N THR A 24 -19.98 20.29 -8.92
CA THR A 24 -19.78 21.71 -9.26
C THR A 24 -18.29 22.05 -9.25
N ALA A 25 -17.93 23.19 -9.83
CA ALA A 25 -16.57 23.69 -9.74
C ALA A 25 -16.18 23.91 -8.25
N PRO A 26 -14.90 23.82 -7.87
CA PRO A 26 -14.50 24.02 -6.48
C PRO A 26 -14.84 25.45 -6.03
N LYS A 27 -15.25 25.61 -4.77
CA LYS A 27 -15.63 26.94 -4.21
C LYS A 27 -14.48 27.94 -4.25
N ARG A 28 -13.24 27.43 -4.11
CA ARG A 28 -12.01 28.22 -4.11
C ARG A 28 -11.00 27.67 -5.09
N ILE A 29 -10.27 28.57 -5.71
CA ILE A 29 -9.16 28.26 -6.62
C ILE A 29 -7.92 29.06 -6.20
N PRO A 30 -6.70 28.57 -6.49
CA PRO A 30 -5.49 29.38 -6.34
C PRO A 30 -5.61 30.67 -7.15
N ASP A 31 -5.26 31.82 -6.57
CA ASP A 31 -5.28 33.11 -7.28
C ASP A 31 -4.34 33.09 -8.49
N PRO A 32 -4.84 33.11 -9.74
CA PRO A 32 -3.98 33.02 -10.92
C PRO A 32 -3.00 34.20 -11.06
N ASN A 33 -3.23 35.31 -10.33
CA ASN A 33 -2.36 36.47 -10.33
C ASN A 33 -1.34 36.47 -9.20
N ALA A 34 -1.52 35.63 -8.18
CA ALA A 34 -0.60 35.57 -7.05
C ALA A 34 0.71 34.90 -7.44
N LYS A 35 1.81 35.52 -7.02
CA LYS A 35 3.16 34.99 -7.17
C LYS A 35 3.87 35.13 -5.84
N LYS A 36 4.77 34.19 -5.55
CA LYS A 36 5.64 34.28 -4.38
C LYS A 36 6.41 35.60 -4.44
N PRO A 37 6.31 36.46 -3.41
CA PRO A 37 7.08 37.70 -3.36
C PRO A 37 8.58 37.40 -3.39
N SER A 38 9.36 38.21 -4.10
CA SER A 38 10.81 38.03 -4.20
C SER A 38 11.54 38.22 -2.86
N ASP A 39 10.92 38.95 -1.93
CA ASP A 39 11.40 39.17 -0.57
C ASP A 39 10.86 38.12 0.43
N TRP A 40 10.15 37.09 -0.04
CA TRP A 40 9.64 36.01 0.80
C TRP A 40 10.69 34.93 1.01
N VAL A 41 11.22 34.88 2.22
CA VAL A 41 12.23 33.90 2.62
C VAL A 41 11.54 32.70 3.26
N ASP A 42 11.52 31.58 2.55
CA ASP A 42 10.98 30.29 3.00
C ASP A 42 12.06 29.26 3.37
N ALA A 43 13.33 29.64 3.26
CA ALA A 43 14.43 28.86 3.80
C ALA A 43 14.53 29.08 5.32
N GLU A 44 14.15 28.05 6.09
CA GLU A 44 14.23 28.07 7.56
C GLU A 44 15.66 28.22 8.07
N LYS A 45 16.63 27.67 7.33
CA LYS A 45 18.06 27.72 7.67
C LYS A 45 18.88 28.31 6.54
N ILE A 46 19.94 29.03 6.92
CA ILE A 46 20.95 29.57 6.01
C ILE A 46 22.34 29.13 6.48
N ASP A 47 23.28 29.11 5.56
CA ASP A 47 24.69 28.93 5.88
C ASP A 47 25.17 30.11 6.75
N ASP A 48 25.87 29.79 7.83
CA ASP A 48 26.42 30.76 8.76
C ASP A 48 27.47 31.62 8.03
N PRO A 49 27.22 32.93 7.84
CA PRO A 49 28.14 33.81 7.13
C PRO A 49 29.44 34.04 7.91
N THR A 50 29.49 33.67 9.19
CA THR A 50 30.68 33.76 10.04
C THR A 50 31.48 32.46 10.07
N ASP A 51 30.94 31.38 9.49
CA ASP A 51 31.63 30.10 9.39
C ASP A 51 32.52 30.08 8.15
N SER A 52 33.82 29.93 8.38
CA SER A 52 34.82 29.86 7.32
C SER A 52 35.44 28.48 7.28
N LYS A 53 35.72 28.00 6.08
CA LYS A 53 36.42 26.74 5.86
C LYS A 53 37.76 26.72 6.61
N PRO A 54 37.98 25.77 7.54
CA PRO A 54 39.28 25.65 8.21
C PRO A 54 40.37 25.26 7.21
N ASP A 55 41.58 25.80 7.38
CA ASP A 55 42.73 25.50 6.51
C ASP A 55 43.07 23.99 6.46
N ASP A 56 42.77 23.24 7.52
CA ASP A 56 43.02 21.80 7.64
C ASP A 56 41.90 20.91 7.03
N TRP A 57 40.93 21.50 6.31
CA TRP A 57 39.81 20.75 5.73
C TRP A 57 40.11 20.21 4.32
N GLU A 58 40.93 20.90 3.53
CA GLU A 58 41.31 20.44 2.18
C GLU A 58 42.41 19.40 2.23
N LYS A 59 42.02 18.14 2.47
CA LYS A 59 42.89 16.99 2.30
C LYS A 59 42.49 16.25 1.02
N PRO A 60 43.44 15.65 0.29
CA PRO A 60 43.11 14.82 -0.86
C PRO A 60 42.30 13.60 -0.42
N GLU A 61 41.32 13.20 -1.23
CA GLU A 61 40.44 12.05 -0.97
C GLU A 61 41.21 10.73 -0.92
N HIS A 62 42.24 10.60 -1.75
CA HIS A 62 43.15 9.47 -1.73
C HIS A 62 44.59 9.93 -1.50
N VAL A 63 45.34 9.15 -0.71
CA VAL A 63 46.77 9.33 -0.44
C VAL A 63 47.50 8.03 -0.75
N ALA A 64 48.77 8.12 -1.14
CA ALA A 64 49.60 6.94 -1.32
C ALA A 64 49.70 6.12 -0.02
N ASP A 65 49.54 4.81 -0.12
CA ASP A 65 49.67 3.90 1.03
C ASP A 65 51.10 3.95 1.60
N PRO A 66 51.29 4.45 2.84
CA PRO A 66 52.62 4.55 3.44
C PRO A 66 53.21 3.18 3.82
N GLU A 67 52.39 2.13 3.91
CA GLU A 67 52.84 0.77 4.23
C GLU A 67 53.09 -0.08 2.98
N ALA A 68 52.67 0.40 1.80
CA ALA A 68 52.94 -0.27 0.54
C ALA A 68 54.44 -0.28 0.23
N LYS A 69 54.97 -1.48 -0.02
CA LYS A 69 56.35 -1.69 -0.45
C LYS A 69 56.36 -2.15 -1.89
N LYS A 70 57.33 -1.64 -2.65
CA LYS A 70 57.63 -2.11 -3.99
C LYS A 70 57.85 -3.63 -3.98
N PRO A 71 57.14 -4.42 -4.81
CA PRO A 71 57.37 -5.86 -4.90
C PRO A 71 58.80 -6.19 -5.31
N GLU A 72 59.36 -7.28 -4.78
CA GLU A 72 60.74 -7.70 -5.08
C GLU A 72 60.95 -8.06 -6.56
N ASP A 73 59.89 -8.48 -7.26
CA ASP A 73 59.89 -8.84 -8.68
C ASP A 73 59.58 -7.65 -9.63
N TRP A 74 59.54 -6.40 -9.16
CA TRP A 74 59.24 -5.24 -10.02
C TRP A 74 60.49 -4.66 -10.71
N ASP A 75 60.45 -4.55 -12.04
CA ASP A 75 61.55 -4.03 -12.87
C ASP A 75 61.23 -2.63 -13.42
N ASP A 76 61.94 -1.59 -12.97
CA ASP A 76 61.67 -0.21 -13.39
C ASP A 76 62.03 0.09 -14.87
N GLU A 77 62.89 -0.72 -15.51
CA GLU A 77 63.24 -0.53 -16.94
C GLU A 77 62.16 -1.09 -17.87
N ILE A 78 61.40 -2.10 -17.41
CA ILE A 78 60.38 -2.79 -18.21
C ILE A 78 58.97 -2.33 -17.83
N ASP A 79 58.67 -2.23 -16.52
CA ASP A 79 57.33 -1.92 -15.98
C ASP A 79 57.15 -0.42 -15.65
N GLY A 80 58.24 0.36 -15.67
CA GLY A 80 58.25 1.78 -15.33
C GLY A 80 58.41 2.06 -13.83
N THR A 81 58.46 3.34 -13.45
CA THR A 81 58.61 3.75 -12.04
C THR A 81 57.41 3.27 -11.22
N TRP A 82 57.68 2.40 -10.23
CA TRP A 82 56.64 1.91 -9.32
C TRP A 82 56.01 3.06 -8.52
N GLU A 83 54.68 3.14 -8.52
CA GLU A 83 53.89 4.05 -7.69
C GLU A 83 53.07 3.25 -6.67
N PRO A 84 53.06 3.65 -5.38
CA PRO A 84 52.27 2.98 -4.36
C PRO A 84 50.76 3.09 -4.66
N PRO A 85 49.94 2.08 -4.29
CA PRO A 85 48.50 2.16 -4.41
C PRO A 85 47.95 3.33 -3.59
N MET A 86 46.95 4.02 -4.14
CA MET A 86 46.22 5.07 -3.45
C MET A 86 45.18 4.46 -2.51
N ILE A 87 45.19 4.86 -1.24
CA ILE A 87 44.22 4.48 -0.20
C ILE A 87 43.38 5.68 0.20
N ASP A 88 42.19 5.43 0.75
CA ASP A 88 41.33 6.48 1.28
C ASP A 88 42.01 7.22 2.43
N ASN A 89 42.07 8.55 2.31
CA ASN A 89 42.72 9.37 3.31
C ASN A 89 41.86 9.49 4.57
N PRO A 90 42.32 9.01 5.74
CA PRO A 90 41.57 9.13 6.99
C PRO A 90 41.31 10.57 7.42
N GLU A 91 42.14 11.53 6.95
CA GLU A 91 41.99 12.95 7.23
C GLU A 91 41.03 13.67 6.26
N TYR A 92 40.54 12.99 5.21
CA TYR A 92 39.58 13.58 4.27
C TYR A 92 38.20 13.73 4.92
N LYS A 93 37.81 14.98 5.18
CA LYS A 93 36.54 15.35 5.83
C LYS A 93 35.41 15.60 4.82
N GLY A 94 35.63 15.30 3.53
CA GLY A 94 34.69 15.56 2.45
C GLY A 94 34.62 17.03 2.02
N VAL A 95 33.69 17.35 1.12
CA VAL A 95 33.44 18.73 0.69
C VAL A 95 32.92 19.53 1.87
N TRP A 96 33.65 20.59 2.24
CA TRP A 96 33.25 21.49 3.33
C TRP A 96 31.89 22.12 3.04
N LYS A 97 31.01 22.12 4.05
CA LYS A 97 29.74 22.85 4.06
C LYS A 97 29.71 23.70 5.32
N ALA A 98 29.31 24.96 5.18
CA ALA A 98 29.13 25.84 6.31
C ALA A 98 28.08 25.28 7.29
N ARG A 99 28.24 25.60 8.57
CA ARG A 99 27.22 25.31 9.59
C ARG A 99 25.93 26.03 9.22
N GLN A 100 24.79 25.36 9.41
CA GLN A 100 23.49 25.97 9.17
C GLN A 100 22.96 26.62 10.45
N ILE A 101 22.55 27.88 10.34
CA ILE A 101 21.90 28.65 11.41
C ILE A 101 20.45 28.96 11.03
N ASP A 102 19.61 29.18 12.03
CA ASP A 102 18.23 29.60 11.80
C ASP A 102 18.21 30.96 11.12
N ASN A 103 17.42 31.07 10.06
CA ASN A 103 17.36 32.26 9.24
C ASN A 103 16.45 33.30 9.90
N PRO A 104 16.99 34.43 10.42
CA PRO A 104 16.17 35.44 11.11
C PRO A 104 15.19 36.15 10.18
N ALA A 105 15.36 36.05 8.85
CA ALA A 105 14.45 36.60 7.86
C ALA A 105 13.35 35.60 7.42
N TYR A 106 13.34 34.37 7.94
CA TYR A 106 12.38 33.33 7.58
C TYR A 106 10.94 33.78 7.88
N LYS A 107 10.09 33.74 6.85
CA LYS A 107 8.67 34.12 6.90
C LYS A 107 7.73 32.91 6.87
N GLY A 108 8.25 31.69 6.89
CA GLY A 108 7.47 30.47 6.72
C GLY A 108 7.40 29.99 5.26
N PRO A 109 6.89 28.77 5.02
CA PRO A 109 6.59 28.31 3.67
C PRO A 109 5.56 29.26 3.04
N TRP A 110 5.82 29.70 1.82
CA TRP A 110 4.86 30.53 1.11
C TRP A 110 3.62 29.70 0.75
N VAL A 111 2.47 30.08 1.31
CA VAL A 111 1.18 29.47 0.99
C VAL A 111 0.52 30.31 -0.11
N HIS A 112 0.24 29.68 -1.24
CA HIS A 112 -0.42 30.33 -2.36
C HIS A 112 -1.83 30.76 -1.93
N PRO A 113 -2.23 32.04 -2.10
CA PRO A 113 -3.55 32.49 -1.68
C PRO A 113 -4.64 31.83 -2.55
N GLU A 114 -5.75 31.53 -1.92
CA GLU A 114 -6.96 31.03 -2.57
C GLU A 114 -7.98 32.17 -2.67
N ILE A 115 -8.66 32.24 -3.81
CA ILE A 115 -9.75 33.18 -4.08
C ILE A 115 -11.04 32.42 -4.37
N ASP A 116 -12.17 33.08 -4.21
CA ASP A 116 -13.47 32.53 -4.60
C ASP A 116 -13.48 32.27 -6.11
N ASN A 117 -13.93 31.08 -6.49
CA ASN A 117 -13.94 30.66 -7.89
C ASN A 117 -15.13 31.33 -8.62
N PRO A 118 -14.89 32.18 -9.64
CA PRO A 118 -15.99 32.81 -10.38
C PRO A 118 -16.85 31.82 -11.16
N GLU A 119 -16.33 30.62 -11.45
CA GLU A 119 -17.06 29.54 -12.13
C GLU A 119 -17.91 28.70 -11.16
N TYR A 120 -17.75 28.87 -9.84
CA TYR A 120 -18.59 28.20 -8.87
C TYR A 120 -19.98 28.85 -8.82
N VAL A 121 -21.01 28.02 -8.99
CA VAL A 121 -22.40 28.42 -8.87
C VAL A 121 -23.09 27.44 -7.93
N GLU A 122 -23.77 27.98 -6.92
CA GLU A 122 -24.61 27.18 -6.03
C GLU A 122 -25.83 26.65 -6.80
N ASP A 123 -26.05 25.33 -6.73
CA ASP A 123 -27.22 24.70 -7.32
C ASP A 123 -28.06 24.01 -6.24
N ALA A 124 -29.20 24.60 -5.89
CA ALA A 124 -30.12 24.04 -4.90
C ALA A 124 -30.86 22.76 -5.37
N ASN A 125 -30.73 22.38 -6.64
CA ASN A 125 -31.48 21.30 -7.28
C ASN A 125 -30.61 20.10 -7.68
N LEU A 126 -29.41 19.96 -7.14
CA LEU A 126 -28.50 18.84 -7.47
C LEU A 126 -29.12 17.44 -7.26
N TYR A 127 -30.04 17.30 -6.31
CA TYR A 127 -30.74 16.04 -6.03
C TYR A 127 -31.95 15.78 -6.94
N LEU A 128 -32.39 16.79 -7.70
CA LEU A 128 -33.69 16.78 -8.37
C LEU A 128 -33.58 16.15 -9.76
N PHE A 129 -34.13 14.95 -9.89
CA PHE A 129 -34.41 14.32 -11.18
C PHE A 129 -35.88 14.53 -11.55
N LYS A 130 -36.15 14.94 -12.81
CA LYS A 130 -37.50 15.30 -13.25
C LYS A 130 -38.45 14.10 -13.37
N ASP A 131 -37.93 12.97 -13.85
CA ASP A 131 -38.69 11.75 -14.07
C ASP A 131 -37.78 10.54 -13.91
N ILE A 132 -38.21 9.56 -13.12
CA ILE A 132 -37.54 8.28 -12.91
C ILE A 132 -38.57 7.20 -13.27
N GLY A 133 -38.53 6.74 -14.53
CA GLY A 133 -39.57 5.86 -15.09
C GLY A 133 -39.24 4.36 -15.10
N ALA A 134 -38.01 3.97 -14.76
CA ALA A 134 -37.58 2.58 -14.81
C ALA A 134 -36.53 2.26 -13.73
N ILE A 135 -36.48 0.99 -13.34
CA ILE A 135 -35.44 0.39 -12.50
C ILE A 135 -34.71 -0.63 -13.36
N GLY A 136 -33.39 -0.50 -13.48
CA GLY A 136 -32.54 -1.41 -14.23
C GLY A 136 -31.49 -2.06 -13.34
N PHE A 137 -31.22 -3.34 -13.57
CA PHE A 137 -30.09 -4.06 -13.00
C PHE A 137 -29.11 -4.36 -14.13
N ASP A 138 -28.01 -3.63 -14.18
CA ASP A 138 -26.90 -3.85 -15.11
C ASP A 138 -25.62 -4.11 -14.29
N LEU A 139 -25.18 -5.37 -14.27
CA LEU A 139 -24.16 -5.86 -13.34
C LEU A 139 -23.27 -6.89 -14.04
N TRP A 140 -22.00 -6.92 -13.67
CA TRP A 140 -21.05 -7.97 -14.06
C TRP A 140 -20.80 -8.92 -12.88
N GLN A 141 -20.92 -10.24 -13.11
CA GLN A 141 -20.63 -11.26 -12.10
C GLN A 141 -19.73 -12.36 -12.67
N VAL A 142 -18.68 -12.73 -11.92
CA VAL A 142 -17.84 -13.89 -12.24
C VAL A 142 -18.48 -15.18 -11.72
N LYS A 143 -18.99 -15.17 -10.48
CA LYS A 143 -19.72 -16.29 -9.87
C LYS A 143 -21.17 -15.87 -9.65
N SER A 144 -22.09 -16.59 -10.27
CA SER A 144 -23.53 -16.40 -10.09
C SER A 144 -24.01 -16.88 -8.72
N GLY A 145 -25.20 -16.44 -8.31
CA GLY A 145 -25.87 -16.90 -7.09
C GLY A 145 -26.45 -15.79 -6.23
N THR A 146 -26.21 -14.53 -6.58
CA THR A 146 -26.83 -13.38 -5.90
C THR A 146 -28.31 -13.30 -6.21
N ILE A 147 -29.12 -13.08 -5.17
CA ILE A 147 -30.56 -12.89 -5.27
C ILE A 147 -30.86 -11.46 -4.80
N PHE A 148 -31.54 -10.67 -5.64
CA PHE A 148 -32.07 -9.37 -5.27
C PHE A 148 -33.58 -9.49 -5.07
N ASP A 149 -34.09 -9.02 -3.93
CA ASP A 149 -35.51 -9.00 -3.62
C ASP A 149 -35.83 -7.75 -2.77
N ASN A 150 -37.12 -7.49 -2.53
CA ASN A 150 -37.63 -6.44 -1.65
C ASN A 150 -37.25 -5.02 -2.13
N ILE A 151 -37.36 -4.77 -3.43
CA ILE A 151 -37.09 -3.46 -4.02
C ILE A 151 -38.25 -2.51 -3.71
N ILE A 152 -37.96 -1.35 -3.10
CA ILE A 152 -38.91 -0.28 -2.82
C ILE A 152 -38.35 1.09 -3.24
N ILE A 153 -39.18 1.92 -3.85
CA ILE A 153 -38.92 3.34 -4.10
C ILE A 153 -40.05 4.14 -3.45
N THR A 154 -39.70 5.06 -2.55
CA THR A 154 -40.67 5.88 -1.81
C THR A 154 -40.04 7.22 -1.45
N ASP A 155 -40.89 8.20 -1.18
CA ASP A 155 -40.57 9.54 -0.69
C ASP A 155 -40.56 9.62 0.86
N SER A 156 -40.90 8.53 1.55
CA SER A 156 -40.96 8.47 3.01
C SER A 156 -39.89 7.55 3.60
N VAL A 157 -38.96 8.15 4.35
CA VAL A 157 -37.93 7.41 5.09
C VAL A 157 -38.56 6.43 6.09
N GLN A 158 -39.63 6.84 6.76
CA GLN A 158 -40.34 6.00 7.72
C GLN A 158 -40.93 4.76 7.03
N ARG A 159 -41.55 4.95 5.85
CA ARG A 159 -42.12 3.83 5.10
C ARG A 159 -41.05 2.84 4.63
N ALA A 160 -39.89 3.35 4.20
CA ALA A 160 -38.76 2.52 3.80
C ALA A 160 -38.21 1.70 4.99
N GLU A 161 -38.07 2.33 6.15
CA GLU A 161 -37.58 1.68 7.38
C GLU A 161 -38.54 0.58 7.87
N GLU A 162 -39.84 0.88 7.91
CA GLU A 162 -40.90 -0.10 8.23
C GLU A 162 -40.86 -1.28 7.27
N PHE A 163 -40.78 -1.02 5.96
CA PHE A 163 -40.71 -2.07 4.95
C PHE A 163 -39.45 -2.95 5.12
N GLY A 164 -38.30 -2.34 5.41
CA GLY A 164 -37.06 -3.07 5.71
C GLY A 164 -37.19 -3.97 6.96
N ASN A 165 -37.84 -3.48 8.02
CA ASN A 165 -38.11 -4.26 9.23
C ASN A 165 -39.10 -5.40 8.98
N GLU A 166 -40.11 -5.17 8.14
CA GLU A 166 -41.15 -6.15 7.80
C GLU A 166 -40.67 -7.25 6.83
N THR A 167 -39.61 -6.97 6.06
CA THR A 167 -39.02 -7.89 5.08
C THR A 167 -37.71 -8.48 5.61
N TRP A 168 -36.57 -7.88 5.29
CA TRP A 168 -35.23 -8.31 5.73
C TRP A 168 -35.13 -8.52 7.24
N GLY A 169 -35.71 -7.61 8.03
CA GLY A 169 -35.72 -7.70 9.49
C GLY A 169 -36.36 -8.99 10.03
N LYS A 170 -37.35 -9.55 9.31
CA LYS A 170 -37.99 -10.82 9.65
C LYS A 170 -37.28 -12.04 9.06
N THR A 171 -36.58 -11.90 7.93
CA THR A 171 -35.94 -13.02 7.25
C THR A 171 -34.53 -13.31 7.75
N LYS A 172 -33.78 -12.29 8.20
CA LYS A 172 -32.37 -12.43 8.59
C LYS A 172 -32.10 -13.50 9.66
N ASP A 173 -32.93 -13.57 10.71
CA ASP A 173 -32.70 -14.52 11.80
C ASP A 173 -33.07 -15.96 11.44
N PRO A 174 -34.25 -16.23 10.81
CA PRO A 174 -34.54 -17.57 10.29
C PRO A 174 -33.57 -18.02 9.19
N GLU A 175 -33.15 -17.13 8.29
CA GLU A 175 -32.18 -17.42 7.24
C GLU A 175 -30.85 -17.85 7.83
N LYS A 176 -30.32 -17.06 8.77
CA LYS A 176 -29.08 -17.40 9.48
C LYS A 176 -29.18 -18.75 10.20
N LYS A 177 -30.29 -19.02 10.90
CA LYS A 177 -30.50 -20.31 11.57
C LYS A 177 -30.49 -21.49 10.60
N MET A 178 -31.14 -21.34 9.45
CA MET A 178 -31.15 -22.38 8.42
C MET A 178 -29.76 -22.61 7.85
N LYS A 179 -29.02 -21.53 7.58
CA LYS A 179 -27.64 -21.58 7.11
C LYS A 179 -26.73 -22.28 8.12
N ASP A 180 -26.78 -21.88 9.39
CA ASP A 180 -25.97 -22.46 10.46
C ASP A 180 -26.25 -23.97 10.62
N ALA A 181 -27.51 -24.39 10.47
CA ALA A 181 -27.90 -25.80 10.52
C ALA A 181 -27.36 -26.61 9.33
N GLN A 182 -27.40 -26.04 8.12
CA GLN A 182 -26.85 -26.67 6.92
C GLN A 182 -25.32 -26.77 6.99
N ASP A 183 -24.66 -25.69 7.39
CA ASP A 183 -23.19 -25.65 7.53
C ASP A 183 -22.71 -26.70 8.57
N GLU A 184 -23.46 -26.90 9.67
CA GLU A 184 -23.17 -27.96 10.65
C GLU A 184 -23.32 -29.37 10.07
N GLU A 185 -24.39 -29.60 9.30
CA GLU A 185 -24.63 -30.89 8.65
C GLU A 185 -23.55 -31.20 7.61
N ASP A 186 -23.18 -30.23 6.78
CA ASP A 186 -22.16 -30.38 5.76
C ASP A 186 -20.78 -30.59 6.39
N ARG A 187 -20.44 -29.87 7.47
CA ARG A 187 -19.20 -30.12 8.21
C ARG A 187 -19.13 -31.54 8.77
N LYS A 188 -20.24 -32.08 9.30
CA LYS A 188 -20.29 -33.47 9.79
C LYS A 188 -20.09 -34.47 8.65
N LYS A 189 -20.72 -34.25 7.50
CA LYS A 189 -20.55 -35.11 6.31
C LYS A 189 -19.10 -35.09 5.82
N GLU A 190 -18.49 -33.92 5.73
CA GLU A 190 -17.10 -33.76 5.32
C GLU A 190 -16.13 -34.45 6.29
N GLU A 191 -16.37 -34.35 7.60
CA GLU A 191 -15.57 -35.06 8.61
C GLU A 191 -15.73 -36.59 8.51
N GLU A 192 -16.94 -37.10 8.29
CA GLU A 192 -17.17 -38.52 8.07
C GLU A 192 -16.50 -39.02 6.78
N GLU A 193 -16.59 -38.26 5.69
CA GLU A 193 -15.89 -38.58 4.44
C GLU A 193 -14.37 -38.56 4.61
N ARG A 194 -13.83 -37.58 5.34
CA ARG A 194 -12.39 -37.50 5.65
C ARG A 194 -11.94 -38.73 6.44
N LYS A 195 -12.67 -39.10 7.50
CA LYS A 195 -12.38 -40.31 8.30
C LYS A 195 -12.46 -41.58 7.46
N LYS A 196 -13.43 -41.69 6.54
CA LYS A 196 -13.54 -42.82 5.60
C LYS A 196 -12.32 -42.88 4.67
N LYS A 197 -11.92 -41.76 4.09
CA LYS A 197 -10.72 -41.68 3.23
C LYS A 197 -9.45 -42.05 4.00
N GLU A 198 -9.26 -41.52 5.21
CA GLU A 198 -8.12 -41.87 6.07
C GLU A 198 -8.09 -43.36 6.43
N ALA A 199 -9.24 -43.95 6.74
CA ALA A 199 -9.34 -45.38 7.03
C ALA A 199 -9.05 -46.26 5.80
N ASP A 200 -9.51 -45.85 4.62
CA ASP A 200 -9.22 -46.55 3.36
C ASP A 200 -7.74 -46.43 2.97
N ASP A 201 -7.11 -45.28 3.22
CA ASP A 201 -5.66 -45.08 2.98
C ASP A 201 -4.80 -45.90 3.95
N LEU A 202 -5.21 -46.03 5.21
CA LEU A 202 -4.54 -46.92 6.18
C LEU A 202 -4.64 -48.40 5.79
N LYS A 203 -5.75 -48.84 5.19
CA LYS A 203 -5.92 -50.22 4.70
C LYS A 203 -5.13 -50.52 3.42
N LYS A 204 -4.72 -49.50 2.66
CA LYS A 204 -3.95 -49.64 1.42
C LYS A 204 -2.43 -49.61 1.63
N LYS A 205 -1.94 -49.32 2.85
CA LYS A 205 -0.52 -49.46 3.17
C LYS A 205 -0.14 -50.95 3.24
N PRO A 206 0.82 -51.45 2.43
CA PRO A 206 1.26 -52.83 2.53
C PRO A 206 1.93 -53.07 3.90
N ALA A 207 1.61 -54.20 4.52
CA ALA A 207 2.28 -54.70 5.70
C ALA A 207 3.57 -55.43 5.27
N ASP A 208 4.62 -54.68 4.97
CA ASP A 208 5.97 -55.24 4.77
C ASP A 208 6.99 -54.40 5.55
N GLU A 209 7.03 -54.63 6.86
CA GLU A 209 8.22 -54.45 7.68
C GLU A 209 8.22 -55.59 8.72
N ASP A 210 8.57 -56.80 8.29
CA ASP A 210 9.47 -57.70 9.06
C ASP A 210 9.76 -58.99 8.28
N SER A 211 10.96 -59.09 7.68
CA SER A 211 11.75 -60.32 7.73
C SER A 211 13.18 -60.09 7.23
N ASP A 212 14.10 -60.29 8.17
CA ASP A 212 15.43 -60.88 8.03
C ASP A 212 16.64 -60.01 7.62
N ALA A 213 17.43 -59.76 8.65
CA ALA A 213 18.88 -59.64 8.60
C ALA A 213 19.52 -60.94 8.06
N GLU A 214 20.46 -60.81 7.12
CA GLU A 214 21.86 -61.28 7.22
C GLU A 214 22.52 -61.39 5.84
N ASP A 215 23.63 -60.65 5.71
CA ASP A 215 24.93 -61.18 5.28
C ASP A 215 25.11 -61.67 3.81
N ASN A 216 25.75 -60.86 2.95
CA ASN A 216 27.18 -61.09 2.67
C ASN A 216 27.85 -60.05 1.77
N LYS A 217 29.16 -60.01 1.94
CA LYS A 217 30.15 -58.99 1.62
C LYS A 217 30.87 -59.27 0.30
N ALA A 218 30.74 -58.35 -0.68
CA ALA A 218 31.75 -57.86 -1.65
C ALA A 218 32.45 -58.86 -2.63
N PRO A 219 33.34 -58.40 -3.54
CA PRO A 219 33.13 -57.57 -4.74
C PRO A 219 33.80 -58.17 -6.01
N HIS A 220 33.83 -57.40 -7.12
CA HIS A 220 34.66 -57.55 -8.36
C HIS A 220 34.28 -58.68 -9.34
N ALA A 221 34.43 -58.58 -10.68
CA ALA A 221 34.91 -57.57 -11.63
C ALA A 221 34.46 -57.99 -13.06
N ASP A 222 34.53 -57.04 -14.01
CA ASP A 222 34.72 -57.20 -15.48
C ASP A 222 33.60 -57.95 -16.26
N ASP A 223 33.25 -57.68 -17.53
CA ASP A 223 33.93 -57.00 -18.62
C ASP A 223 32.92 -56.70 -19.77
N GLU A 224 33.31 -55.77 -20.65
CA GLU A 224 32.97 -55.65 -22.09
C GLU A 224 31.51 -55.52 -22.60
N LEU A 225 31.09 -54.30 -22.97
CA LEU A 225 31.15 -53.71 -24.34
C LEU A 225 30.44 -52.35 -24.43
#